data_AF-A0A439RGH8-F1
#
_entry.id   AF-A0A439RGH8-F1
#
_cell.length_a   1.000
_cell.length_b   1.000
_cell.length_c   1.000
_cell.angle_alpha   90.00
_cell.angle_beta   90.00
_cell.angle_gamma   90.00
#
_symmetry.space_group_name_H-M   'P 1'
#
loop_
_entity.id
_entity.type
_entity.pdbx_description
1 polymer ?
#
loop_
_entity_poly.entity_id
_entity_poly.type
_entity_poly.pdbx_seq_one_letter_code
_entity_poly.pdbx_strand_id
1 'polypeptide(L)' 'LEHPHYTRPQEFEGRQIPEVLVSGNHKKIAAWRRAESERLTRERRPDLLAAHPLAK' A
#
# COMPACT_ATOMS: atom_id res chain seq x y z
N LEU A 1 -0.99 -8.57 -3.88
CA LEU A 1 -2.38 -8.08 -3.73
C LEU A 1 -2.36 -6.58 -3.97
N GLU A 2 -3.43 -5.99 -4.48
CA GLU A 2 -3.43 -4.55 -4.72
C GLU A 2 -3.38 -3.74 -3.41
N HIS A 3 -2.72 -2.58 -3.44
CA HIS A 3 -2.62 -1.68 -2.31
C HIS A 3 -3.97 -0.98 -2.05
N PRO A 4 -4.21 -0.46 -0.83
CA PRO A 4 -5.45 0.23 -0.54
C PRO A 4 -5.54 1.56 -1.31
N HIS A 5 -6.76 1.86 -1.75
CA HIS A 5 -7.10 3.07 -2.51
C HIS A 5 -7.77 4.10 -1.60
N TYR A 6 -7.40 5.36 -1.83
CA TYR A 6 -7.91 6.50 -1.08
C TYR A 6 -8.44 7.54 -2.06
N THR A 7 -9.48 8.24 -1.63
CA THR A 7 -10.07 9.35 -2.37
C THR A 7 -10.46 10.45 -1.39
N ARG A 8 -10.83 11.61 -1.92
CA ARG A 8 -11.27 12.76 -1.13
C ARG A 8 -12.56 12.41 -0.37
N PRO A 9 -12.80 13.01 0.83
CA PRO A 9 -12.01 14.04 1.52
C PRO A 9 -10.75 13.51 2.25
N GLN A 10 -9.88 14.41 2.72
CA GLN A 10 -8.63 14.07 3.42
C GLN A 10 -8.85 13.25 4.70
N GLU A 11 -9.97 13.51 5.38
CA GLU A 11 -10.42 12.79 6.55
C GLU A 11 -11.88 12.39 6.36
N PHE A 12 -12.18 11.12 6.62
CA PHE A 12 -13.54 10.57 6.54
C PHE A 12 -13.75 9.60 7.70
N GLU A 13 -14.83 9.79 8.48
CA GLU A 13 -15.15 8.97 9.67
C GLU A 13 -13.98 8.82 10.66
N GLY A 14 -13.21 9.89 10.88
CA GLY A 14 -12.03 9.89 11.75
C GLY A 14 -10.82 9.12 11.21
N ARG A 15 -10.86 8.73 9.92
CA ARG A 15 -9.73 8.08 9.22
C ARG A 15 -9.10 9.06 8.25
N GLN A 16 -7.79 9.24 8.36
CA GLN A 16 -7.03 10.13 7.50
C GLN A 16 -6.33 9.38 6.37
N ILE A 17 -6.18 10.06 5.22
CA ILE A 17 -5.33 9.59 4.13
C ILE A 17 -3.85 9.64 4.60
N PRO A 18 -3.06 8.57 4.39
CA PRO A 18 -1.64 8.57 4.70
C PRO A 18 -0.90 9.78 4.11
N GLU A 19 -0.11 10.48 4.93
CA GLU A 19 0.60 11.70 4.52
C GLU A 19 1.47 11.52 3.27
N VAL A 20 2.06 10.34 3.12
CA VAL A 20 2.87 9.98 1.94
C VAL A 20 2.08 10.11 0.64
N LEU A 21 0.78 9.79 0.65
CA LEU A 21 -0.09 9.86 -0.52
C LEU A 21 -0.46 11.29 -0.92
N VAL A 22 -0.33 12.25 0.00
CA VAL A 22 -0.59 13.68 -0.27
C VAL A 22 0.70 14.51 -0.39
N SER A 23 1.86 13.88 -0.21
CA SER A 23 3.16 14.56 -0.24
C SER A 23 3.62 15.05 -1.63
N GLY A 24 2.97 14.60 -2.71
CA GLY A 24 3.41 14.84 -4.10
C GLY A 24 4.72 14.12 -4.49
N ASN A 25 5.37 13.40 -3.56
CA ASN A 25 6.61 12.69 -3.85
C ASN A 25 6.32 11.33 -4.48
N HIS A 26 6.35 11.28 -5.81
CA HIS A 26 6.00 10.08 -6.58
C HIS A 26 6.87 8.86 -6.21
N LYS A 27 8.16 9.05 -5.89
CA LYS A 27 9.05 7.96 -5.48
C LYS A 27 8.62 7.37 -4.14
N LYS A 28 8.29 8.21 -3.15
CA LYS A 28 7.78 7.76 -1.85
C LYS A 28 6.41 7.08 -1.98
N ILE A 29 5.54 7.61 -2.82
CA ILE A 29 4.22 7.02 -3.10
C ILE A 29 4.39 5.63 -3.70
N ALA A 30 5.24 5.46 -4.72
CA ALA A 30 5.49 4.16 -5.34
C ALA A 30 6.06 3.14 -4.34
N ALA A 31 7.02 3.56 -3.51
CA ALA A 31 7.59 2.71 -2.47
C ALA A 31 6.53 2.28 -1.44
N TRP A 32 5.68 3.21 -0.99
CA TRP A 32 4.60 2.92 -0.06
C TRP A 32 3.56 1.95 -0.65
N ARG A 33 3.13 2.17 -1.89
CA ARG A 33 2.17 1.29 -2.58
C ARG A 33 2.71 -0.14 -2.72
N ARG A 34 4.00 -0.27 -3.05
CA ARG A 34 4.67 -1.57 -3.12
C ARG A 34 4.70 -2.25 -1.76
N ALA A 35 5.18 -1.56 -0.73
CA ALA A 35 5.25 -2.11 0.62
C ALA A 35 3.87 -2.59 1.11
N GLU A 36 2.81 -1.86 0.77
CA GLU A 36 1.47 -2.19 1.25
C GLU A 36 0.81 -3.34 0.47
N SER A 37 1.05 -3.43 -0.83
CA SER A 37 0.75 -4.63 -1.63
C SER A 37 1.43 -5.86 -1.05
N GLU A 38 2.71 -5.76 -0.70
CA GLU A 38 3.48 -6.86 -0.12
C GLU A 38 2.96 -7.25 1.27
N ARG A 39 2.64 -6.27 2.12
CA ARG A 39 2.04 -6.49 3.44
C ARG A 39 0.71 -7.23 3.32
N LEU A 40 -0.20 -6.76 2.47
CA LEU A 40 -1.49 -7.41 2.24
C LEU A 40 -1.33 -8.83 1.70
N THR A 41 -0.35 -9.05 0.82
CA THR A 41 -0.08 -10.38 0.29
C THR A 41 0.41 -11.32 1.39
N ARG A 42 1.36 -10.89 2.24
CA ARG A 42 1.82 -11.68 3.40
C ARG A 42 0.67 -12.03 4.35
N GLU A 43 -0.22 -11.08 4.61
CA GLU A 43 -1.32 -11.24 5.56
C GLU A 43 -2.44 -12.14 5.03
N ARG A 44 -2.86 -11.95 3.79
CA ARG A 44 -4.07 -12.59 3.24
C ARG A 44 -3.81 -13.75 2.29
N ARG A 45 -2.67 -13.74 1.61
CA ARG A 45 -2.29 -14.73 0.59
C ARG A 45 -0.79 -15.09 0.67
N PRO A 46 -0.31 -15.59 1.83
CA PRO A 46 1.10 -15.95 1.99
C PRO A 46 1.55 -17.03 1.00
N ASP A 47 0.62 -17.86 0.52
CA ASP A 47 0.85 -18.86 -0.52
C ASP A 47 1.40 -18.26 -1.82
N LEU A 48 0.97 -17.06 -2.21
CA LEU A 48 1.47 -16.38 -3.41
C LEU A 48 2.94 -16.00 -3.28
N LEU A 49 3.43 -15.75 -2.07
CA LEU A 49 4.83 -15.41 -1.82
C LEU A 49 5.73 -16.66 -1.81
N ALA A 50 5.17 -17.81 -1.43
CA ALA A 50 5.87 -19.08 -1.54
C ALA A 50 6.10 -19.46 -3.01
N ALA A 51 5.10 -19.22 -3.86
CA ALA A 51 5.21 -19.47 -5.31
C ALA A 51 6.04 -18.39 -6.04
N HIS A 52 5.96 -17.13 -5.61
CA HIS A 52 6.67 -16.03 -6.22
C HIS A 52 7.28 -15.10 -5.15
N PRO A 53 8.54 -15.35 -4.75
CA PRO A 53 9.22 -14.53 -3.76
C PRO A 53 9.33 -13.07 -4.19
N LEU A 54 9.31 -12.15 -3.23
CA LEU A 54 9.53 -10.73 -3.50
C LEU A 54 11.00 -10.49 -3.84
N ALA A 55 11.25 -9.79 -4.94
CA ALA A 55 12.59 -9.39 -5.32
C ALA A 55 13.19 -8.43 -4.28
N LYS A 56 14.48 -8.65 -3.94
CA LYS A 56 15.27 -7.80 -3.04
C LYS A 56 15.51 -6.41 -3.62
#